data_AF-A0A915ERI9-F1
#
_entry.id   AF-A0A915ERI9-F1
#
_cell.length_a   1.000
_cell.length_b   1.000
_cell.length_c   1.000
_cell.angle_alpha   90.00
_cell.angle_beta   90.00
_cell.angle_gamma   90.00
#
_symmetry.space_group_name_H-M   'P 1'
#
loop_
_entity.id
_entity.type
_entity.pdbx_description
1 polymer ?
#
loop_
_entity_poly.entity_id
_entity_poly.type
_entity_poly.pdbx_seq_one_letter_code
_entity_poly.pdbx_strand_id
1 'polypeptide(L)'
;MSTSQKLPRFTQLPCSVQCVLGQKVQLYTEFDGQPQPTCSWFFGAQRLTNGAQICIEHPSDSSSHLTILEVTSQHLGEYLCTVRNIYGEDLALPTYCWKLCLCVAGWFHTCTSSCSSPEQYWKKEQSKETYTIKEAIIS
;
A
#
# COMPACT_ATOMS: atom_id res chain seq x y z
N MET A 1 -24.35 27.09 6.40
CA MET A 1 -23.08 27.28 5.67
C MET A 1 -23.05 26.30 4.52
N SER A 2 -22.56 26.67 3.33
CA SER A 2 -22.44 25.71 2.23
C SER A 2 -21.14 24.93 2.39
N THR A 3 -21.21 23.71 2.93
CA THR A 3 -20.08 22.78 2.91
C THR A 3 -19.92 22.27 1.49
N SER A 4 -18.83 22.65 0.81
CA SER A 4 -18.53 22.14 -0.53
C SER A 4 -18.50 20.61 -0.49
N GLN A 5 -19.30 19.95 -1.32
CA GLN A 5 -19.37 18.50 -1.36
C GLN A 5 -18.26 17.98 -2.28
N LYS A 6 -17.40 17.11 -1.76
CA LYS A 6 -16.21 16.66 -2.48
C LYS A 6 -16.02 15.16 -2.29
N LEU A 7 -16.08 14.42 -3.40
CA LEU A 7 -15.67 13.01 -3.42
C LEU A 7 -14.24 12.89 -2.92
N PRO A 8 -13.90 11.80 -2.20
CA PRO A 8 -12.54 11.55 -1.80
C PRO A 8 -11.67 11.35 -3.05
N ARG A 9 -10.42 11.79 -2.96
CA ARG A 9 -9.35 11.42 -3.89
C ARG A 9 -8.03 11.31 -3.16
N PHE A 10 -7.09 10.55 -3.70
CA PHE A 10 -5.68 10.75 -3.35
C PHE A 10 -5.13 12.05 -3.96
N THR A 11 -4.42 12.84 -3.14
CA THR A 11 -3.60 13.98 -3.59
C THR A 11 -2.13 13.58 -3.69
N GLN A 12 -1.66 12.71 -2.79
CA GLN A 12 -0.38 12.03 -2.89
C GLN A 12 -0.57 10.53 -2.72
N LEU A 13 -0.34 9.78 -3.80
CA LEU A 13 -0.33 8.33 -3.78
C LEU A 13 0.92 7.80 -3.03
N PRO A 14 0.80 6.68 -2.31
CA PRO A 14 1.91 6.06 -1.61
C PRO A 14 2.93 5.44 -2.56
N CYS A 15 4.21 5.81 -2.38
CA CYS A 15 5.32 5.27 -3.17
C CYS A 15 5.71 3.83 -2.74
N SER A 16 6.26 3.05 -3.68
CA SER A 16 6.98 1.82 -3.34
C SER A 16 8.26 2.14 -2.54
N VAL A 17 8.60 1.28 -1.58
CA VAL A 17 9.73 1.48 -0.66
C VAL A 17 10.62 0.23 -0.66
N GLN A 18 11.94 0.45 -0.74
CA GLN A 18 12.94 -0.59 -0.52
C GLN A 18 13.34 -0.64 0.96
N CYS A 19 13.57 -1.85 1.48
CA CYS A 19 13.79 -2.09 2.90
C CYS A 19 14.84 -3.18 3.15
N VAL A 20 15.20 -3.38 4.42
CA VAL A 20 16.02 -4.49 4.89
C VAL A 20 15.28 -5.15 6.05
N LEU A 21 15.42 -6.47 6.21
CA LEU A 21 14.83 -7.18 7.36
C LEU A 21 15.36 -6.59 8.68
N GLY A 22 14.50 -6.50 9.69
CA GLY A 22 14.85 -5.91 10.99
C GLY A 22 14.98 -4.38 10.98
N GLN A 23 14.49 -3.68 9.96
CA GLN A 23 14.44 -2.21 9.93
C GLN A 23 13.01 -1.68 10.01
N LYS A 24 12.86 -0.46 10.53
CA LYS A 24 11.62 0.32 10.46
C LYS A 24 11.40 0.85 9.05
N VAL A 25 10.16 0.74 8.58
CA VAL A 25 9.68 1.33 7.31
C VAL A 25 8.46 2.19 7.58
N GLN A 26 8.30 3.25 6.79
CA GLN A 26 7.07 4.03 6.77
C GLN A 26 6.61 4.28 5.33
N LEU A 27 5.31 4.22 5.13
CA LEU A 27 4.58 4.53 3.91
C LEU A 27 3.67 5.72 4.21
N TYR A 28 3.49 6.60 3.23
CA TYR A 28 2.79 7.87 3.39
C TYR A 28 1.78 8.07 2.27
N THR A 29 0.63 8.65 2.57
CA THR A 29 -0.35 9.08 1.57
C THR A 29 -1.09 10.33 2.02
N GLU A 30 -1.44 11.18 1.06
CA GLU A 30 -2.34 12.31 1.24
C GLU A 30 -3.60 12.14 0.42
N PHE A 31 -4.71 12.65 0.95
CA PHE A 31 -6.03 12.54 0.37
C PHE A 31 -6.91 13.73 0.75
N ASP A 32 -7.92 14.00 -0.08
CA ASP A 32 -8.73 15.20 0.01
C ASP A 32 -10.19 14.87 -0.36
N GLY A 33 -11.11 15.23 0.53
CA GLY A 33 -12.53 14.93 0.44
C GLY A 33 -13.31 15.74 1.47
N GLN A 34 -14.61 15.96 1.24
CA GLN A 34 -15.44 16.78 2.12
C GLN A 34 -16.88 16.24 2.16
N PRO A 35 -17.39 15.70 3.29
CA PRO A 35 -16.72 15.50 4.59
C PRO A 35 -15.39 14.74 4.56
N GLN A 36 -14.64 14.85 5.66
CA GLN A 36 -13.29 14.28 5.81
C GLN A 36 -13.32 12.76 5.54
N PRO A 37 -12.50 12.25 4.62
CA PRO A 37 -12.46 10.83 4.32
C PRO A 37 -11.58 10.06 5.30
N THR A 38 -11.84 8.76 5.45
CA THR A 38 -11.02 7.85 6.25
C THR A 38 -10.12 7.03 5.32
N CYS A 39 -8.78 7.10 5.47
CA CYS A 39 -7.91 6.07 4.86
C CYS A 39 -8.01 4.76 5.66
N SER A 40 -8.00 3.63 4.97
CA SER A 40 -7.73 2.32 5.55
C SER A 40 -6.68 1.61 4.72
N TRP A 41 -5.65 1.07 5.39
CA TRP A 41 -4.59 0.31 4.74
C TRP A 41 -4.91 -1.19 4.74
N PHE A 42 -4.48 -1.90 3.70
CA PHE A 42 -4.72 -3.32 3.47
C PHE A 42 -3.42 -3.97 2.97
N PHE A 43 -3.12 -5.18 3.45
CA PHE A 43 -2.03 -6.02 2.95
C PHE A 43 -2.61 -7.28 2.33
N GLY A 44 -2.41 -7.44 1.02
CA GLY A 44 -3.28 -8.33 0.25
C GLY A 44 -4.75 -7.96 0.47
N ALA A 45 -5.58 -8.96 0.76
CA ALA A 45 -7.01 -8.76 1.06
C ALA A 45 -7.29 -8.41 2.55
N GLN A 46 -6.28 -8.36 3.43
CA GLN A 46 -6.50 -8.16 4.86
C GLN A 46 -6.35 -6.69 5.27
N ARG A 47 -7.40 -6.11 5.87
CA ARG A 47 -7.34 -4.77 6.47
C ARG A 47 -6.34 -4.75 7.64
N LEU A 48 -5.47 -3.74 7.65
CA LEU A 48 -4.49 -3.52 8.69
C LEU A 48 -5.05 -2.69 9.84
N THR A 49 -4.56 -2.94 11.04
CA THR A 49 -4.91 -2.22 12.27
C THR A 49 -3.66 -1.98 13.11
N ASN A 50 -3.71 -0.99 14.01
CA ASN A 50 -2.68 -0.78 15.02
C ASN A 50 -2.42 -2.05 15.84
N GLY A 51 -1.15 -2.38 16.07
CA GLY A 51 -0.69 -3.60 16.74
C GLY A 51 0.81 -3.57 17.08
N ALA A 52 1.38 -4.71 17.45
CA ALA A 52 2.74 -4.77 18.03
C ALA A 52 3.89 -4.39 17.06
N GLN A 53 3.73 -4.61 15.76
CA GLN A 53 4.73 -4.24 14.74
C GLN A 53 4.18 -3.29 13.66
N ILE A 54 2.90 -2.92 13.72
CA ILE A 54 2.22 -2.06 12.75
C ILE A 54 1.58 -0.87 13.49
N CYS A 55 1.96 0.35 13.10
CA CYS A 55 1.38 1.59 13.61
C CYS A 55 0.79 2.40 12.44
N ILE A 56 -0.50 2.70 12.52
CA ILE A 56 -1.23 3.54 11.55
C ILE A 56 -1.58 4.85 12.25
N GLU A 57 -1.07 5.94 11.68
CA GLU A 57 -1.17 7.31 12.21
C GLU A 57 -1.86 8.22 11.18
N HIS A 58 -2.54 9.25 11.69
CA HIS A 58 -3.23 10.28 10.90
C HIS A 58 -2.86 11.67 11.45
N PRO A 59 -1.71 12.25 11.04
CA PRO A 59 -1.26 13.54 11.55
C PRO A 59 -2.07 14.74 11.03
N SER A 60 -2.91 14.53 10.02
CA SER A 60 -4.00 15.44 9.63
C SER A 60 -5.21 14.65 9.12
N ASP A 61 -6.36 15.31 9.03
CA ASP A 61 -7.59 14.78 8.42
C ASP A 61 -7.49 14.53 6.89
N SER A 62 -6.29 14.74 6.33
CA SER A 62 -5.94 14.66 4.91
C SER A 62 -4.72 13.77 4.64
N SER A 63 -4.24 13.02 5.64
CA SER A 63 -3.03 12.21 5.53
C SER A 63 -3.10 10.91 6.32
N SER A 64 -2.25 9.96 5.95
CA SER A 64 -1.99 8.77 6.77
C SER A 64 -0.56 8.26 6.59
N HIS A 65 0.02 7.81 7.70
CA HIS A 65 1.28 7.09 7.71
C HIS A 65 1.03 5.66 8.18
N LEU A 66 1.45 4.67 7.38
CA LEU A 66 1.57 3.28 7.80
C LEU A 66 3.03 2.99 8.13
N THR A 67 3.30 2.71 9.39
CA THR A 67 4.63 2.39 9.92
C THR A 67 4.71 0.90 10.25
N ILE A 68 5.76 0.25 9.77
CA ILE A 68 6.14 -1.11 10.17
C ILE A 68 7.39 -0.96 11.02
N LEU A 69 7.32 -1.31 12.30
CA LEU A 69 8.42 -1.08 13.25
C LEU A 69 9.63 -1.98 12.96
N GLU A 70 9.37 -3.19 12.49
CA GLU A 70 10.38 -4.19 12.15
C GLU A 70 9.89 -4.99 10.93
N VAL A 71 10.56 -4.85 9.79
CA VAL A 71 10.19 -5.60 8.58
C VAL A 71 10.66 -7.05 8.69
N THR A 72 9.72 -7.99 8.57
CA THR A 72 9.96 -9.42 8.43
C THR A 72 9.68 -9.86 6.99
N SER A 73 9.98 -11.10 6.63
CA SER A 73 9.60 -11.64 5.31
C SER A 73 8.09 -11.70 5.09
N GLN A 74 7.29 -11.73 6.16
CA GLN A 74 5.82 -11.72 6.10
C GLN A 74 5.25 -10.31 5.84
N HIS A 75 6.05 -9.26 6.02
CA HIS A 75 5.68 -7.87 5.71
C HIS A 75 5.99 -7.50 4.24
N LEU A 76 6.53 -8.41 3.42
CA LEU A 76 6.86 -8.14 2.02
C LEU A 76 5.67 -8.46 1.11
N GLY A 77 5.16 -7.50 0.34
CA GLY A 77 3.98 -7.71 -0.50
C GLY A 77 3.40 -6.44 -1.12
N GLU A 78 2.13 -6.54 -1.56
CA GLU A 78 1.43 -5.54 -2.37
C GLU A 78 0.44 -4.69 -1.54
N TYR A 79 0.70 -3.39 -1.65
CA TYR A 79 0.41 -2.20 -0.75
C TYR A 79 -1.01 -1.65 -1.31
N LEU A 80 -2.18 -1.72 -0.64
CA LEU A 80 -3.35 -0.84 -0.93
C LEU A 80 -3.77 0.07 0.27
N CYS A 81 -4.13 1.34 0.02
CA CYS A 81 -5.03 2.13 0.89
C CYS A 81 -6.30 2.51 0.11
N THR A 82 -7.44 2.53 0.80
CA THR A 82 -8.71 3.07 0.33
C THR A 82 -9.04 4.34 1.10
N VAL A 83 -9.64 5.35 0.46
CA VAL A 83 -10.09 6.59 1.12
C VAL A 83 -11.58 6.80 0.89
N ARG A 84 -12.37 6.71 1.97
CA ARG A 84 -13.83 6.64 1.91
C ARG A 84 -14.52 7.79 2.64
N ASN A 85 -15.58 8.32 2.04
CA ASN A 85 -16.46 9.39 2.54
C ASN A 85 -17.94 9.01 2.26
N ILE A 86 -18.91 9.75 2.80
CA ILE A 86 -20.34 9.53 2.56
C ILE A 86 -20.77 9.70 1.08
N TYR A 87 -19.92 10.30 0.24
CA TYR A 87 -20.18 10.51 -1.19
C TYR A 87 -19.44 9.54 -2.12
N GLY A 88 -18.66 8.59 -1.59
CA GLY A 88 -17.93 7.61 -2.40
C GLY A 88 -16.59 7.17 -1.79
N GLU A 89 -15.79 6.49 -2.60
CA GLU A 89 -14.50 5.92 -2.22
C GLU A 89 -13.51 6.03 -3.39
N ASP A 90 -12.24 6.29 -3.10
CA ASP A 90 -11.13 6.22 -4.05
C ASP A 90 -10.08 5.20 -3.57
N LEU A 91 -9.38 4.57 -4.51
CA LEU A 91 -8.55 3.38 -4.30
C LEU A 91 -7.16 3.58 -4.89
N ALA A 92 -6.11 3.31 -4.11
CA ALA A 92 -4.73 3.29 -4.62
C ALA A 92 -4.53 2.08 -5.57
N LEU A 93 -4.90 2.25 -6.84
CA LEU A 93 -4.94 1.19 -7.86
C LEU A 93 -3.56 0.63 -8.22
N PRO A 94 -3.46 -0.61 -8.74
CA PRO A 94 -2.18 -1.35 -8.82
C PRO A 94 -1.16 -0.85 -9.84
N THR A 95 -1.57 0.02 -10.77
CA THR A 95 -0.63 0.84 -11.56
C THR A 95 0.29 1.68 -10.65
N TYR A 96 -0.16 1.93 -9.42
CA TYR A 96 0.51 2.62 -8.33
C TYR A 96 0.63 1.75 -7.06
N CYS A 97 0.51 0.41 -7.15
CA CYS A 97 0.69 -0.45 -5.97
C CYS A 97 2.07 -0.18 -5.37
N TRP A 98 2.11 0.23 -4.09
CA TRP A 98 3.37 0.16 -3.37
C TRP A 98 3.76 -1.30 -3.25
N LYS A 99 5.07 -1.53 -3.26
CA LYS A 99 5.68 -2.80 -2.93
C LYS A 99 6.68 -2.55 -1.84
N LEU A 100 6.69 -3.44 -0.85
CA LEU A 100 7.78 -3.48 0.12
C LEU A 100 8.77 -4.57 -0.32
N CYS A 101 9.88 -4.14 -0.92
CA CYS A 101 10.89 -5.03 -1.51
C CYS A 101 12.18 -5.03 -0.69
N LEU A 102 12.86 -6.18 -0.60
CA LEU A 102 14.16 -6.28 0.05
C LEU A 102 15.32 -5.77 -0.82
N CYS A 103 16.12 -4.87 -0.27
CA CYS A 103 17.48 -4.62 -0.70
C CYS A 103 18.40 -5.77 -0.23
N VAL A 104 18.58 -6.78 -1.08
CA VAL A 104 19.58 -7.84 -0.90
C VAL A 104 21.00 -7.31 -1.14
N ALA A 105 21.54 -6.59 -0.15
CA ALA A 105 22.93 -6.15 -0.15
C ALA A 105 23.87 -7.38 -0.15
N GLY A 106 24.59 -7.60 -1.27
CA GLY A 106 25.71 -8.55 -1.34
C GLY A 106 25.61 -9.73 -2.31
N TRP A 107 24.57 -9.84 -3.15
CA TRP A 107 24.40 -11.01 -4.04
C TRP A 107 24.88 -10.79 -5.49
N PHE A 108 26.19 -10.69 -5.68
CA PHE A 108 26.84 -10.87 -6.98
C PHE A 108 27.66 -12.18 -6.99
N HIS A 109 27.05 -13.28 -7.44
CA HIS A 109 27.76 -14.41 -8.05
C HIS A 109 26.82 -15.16 -9.01
N THR A 110 27.01 -14.92 -10.31
CA THR A 110 26.63 -15.78 -11.45
C THR A 110 25.29 -16.54 -11.39
N CYS A 111 24.19 -15.88 -11.78
CA CYS A 111 23.03 -16.58 -12.34
C CYS A 111 23.33 -17.01 -13.79
N THR A 112 23.97 -18.18 -13.98
CA THR A 112 24.15 -18.76 -15.32
C THR A 112 22.88 -19.49 -15.79
N SER A 113 22.36 -19.04 -16.94
CA SER A 113 21.32 -19.67 -17.79
C SER A 113 19.88 -19.81 -17.24
N SER A 114 18.93 -19.44 -18.11
CA SER A 114 17.49 -19.80 -18.07
C SER A 114 16.66 -19.45 -16.82
N CYS A 115 16.89 -18.28 -16.20
CA CYS A 115 15.85 -17.64 -15.39
C CYS A 115 15.03 -16.68 -16.27
N SER A 116 13.74 -16.93 -16.46
CA SER A 116 12.82 -15.97 -17.11
C SER A 116 12.71 -14.71 -16.23
N SER A 117 12.78 -13.51 -16.82
CA SER A 117 12.87 -12.26 -16.05
C SER A 117 11.83 -12.19 -14.91
N PRO A 118 12.26 -12.04 -13.64
CA PRO A 118 11.34 -11.97 -12.49
C PRO A 118 10.24 -10.92 -12.63
N GLU A 119 10.51 -9.84 -13.37
CA GLU A 119 9.57 -8.77 -13.69
C GLU A 119 8.31 -9.25 -14.44
N GLN A 120 8.43 -10.31 -15.25
CA GLN A 120 7.32 -10.80 -16.07
C GLN A 120 6.41 -11.77 -15.31
N TYR A 121 6.96 -12.55 -14.38
CA TYR A 121 6.18 -13.40 -13.49
C TYR A 121 5.32 -12.53 -12.56
N TRP A 122 5.95 -11.58 -11.85
CA TRP A 122 5.26 -10.74 -10.89
C TRP A 122 4.12 -9.91 -11.53
N LYS A 123 4.30 -9.40 -12.76
CA LYS A 123 3.24 -8.68 -13.50
C LYS A 123 1.98 -9.51 -13.77
N LYS A 124 2.06 -10.84 -13.80
CA LYS A 124 0.87 -11.72 -13.96
C LYS A 124 0.17 -12.01 -12.63
N GLU A 125 0.93 -12.22 -11.56
CA GLU A 125 0.36 -12.46 -10.23
C GLU A 125 -0.31 -11.19 -9.68
N GLN A 126 0.34 -10.02 -9.78
CA GLN A 126 -0.26 -8.71 -9.44
C GLN A 126 -1.65 -8.50 -10.03
N SER A 127 -1.84 -8.90 -11.29
CA SER A 127 -3.11 -8.75 -11.98
C SER A 127 -4.20 -9.53 -11.25
N LYS A 128 -3.99 -10.83 -11.02
CA LYS A 128 -4.94 -11.70 -10.32
C LYS A 128 -5.16 -11.27 -8.89
N GLU A 129 -4.08 -11.06 -8.14
CA GLU A 129 -4.14 -10.69 -6.73
C GLU A 129 -4.90 -9.37 -6.56
N THR A 130 -4.64 -8.36 -7.40
CA THR A 130 -5.39 -7.10 -7.27
C THR A 130 -6.87 -7.23 -7.67
N TYR A 131 -7.22 -8.07 -8.65
CA TYR A 131 -8.65 -8.34 -8.91
C TYR A 131 -9.30 -8.99 -7.68
N THR A 132 -8.65 -9.98 -7.05
CA THR A 132 -9.15 -10.60 -5.81
C THR A 132 -9.27 -9.61 -4.64
N ILE A 133 -8.28 -8.71 -4.48
CA ILE A 133 -8.28 -7.68 -3.42
C ILE A 133 -9.39 -6.65 -3.65
N LYS A 134 -9.64 -6.23 -4.90
CA LYS A 134 -10.75 -5.33 -5.23
C LYS A 134 -12.10 -5.94 -4.89
N GLU A 135 -12.35 -7.17 -5.31
CA GLU A 135 -13.59 -7.89 -5.01
C GLU A 135 -13.78 -7.98 -3.48
N ALA A 136 -12.72 -8.34 -2.73
CA ALA A 136 -12.75 -8.48 -1.27
C ALA A 136 -12.91 -7.16 -0.49
N ILE A 137 -12.69 -6.00 -1.11
CA ILE A 137 -12.86 -4.67 -0.50
C ILE A 137 -14.21 -4.03 -0.89
N ILE A 138 -14.80 -4.47 -2.00
CA ILE A 138 -16.07 -3.94 -2.56
C ILE A 138 -17.29 -4.80 -2.17
N SER A 139 -17.07 -6.02 -1.66
CA SER A 139 -18.10 -6.96 -1.13
C SER A 139 -18.60 -6.60 0.26
#